data_AF-A0A132NB14-F1
#
_entry.id   AF-A0A132NB14-F1
#
_cell.length_a   1.000
_cell.length_b   1.000
_cell.length_c   1.000
_cell.angle_alpha   90.00
_cell.angle_beta   90.00
_cell.angle_gamma   90.00
#
_symmetry.space_group_name_H-M   'P 1'
#
loop_
_entity.id
_entity.type
_entity.pdbx_description
1 polymer ?
#
loop_
_entity_poly.entity_id
_entity_poly.type
_entity_poly.pdbx_seq_one_letter_code
_entity_poly.pdbx_strand_id
1 'polypeptide(L)'
;MAKRLVFAVVTLLTAVIATPAARVDIHDQFTSSSRQIEPSAADQVEFVSDEDYEIRRRDVASSSSLATHRPNALAGTPWWHIRHATRDWNNRDIPTRQGNSNFGYQKTCGKHNMCSPRAIEAPYHGYPDETQGTRNVYYGYVLVNGRPRIKLKSVADTSQRTALGNTPDGRPVGTLTAYCMGMERCPDWVNSR
;
A
#
# COMPACT_ATOMS: atom_id res chain seq x y z
N MET A 1 65.55 16.23 56.96
CA MET A 1 65.74 15.16 55.95
C MET A 1 64.37 14.73 55.40
N ALA A 2 64.33 13.79 54.45
CA ALA A 2 63.16 13.30 53.70
C ALA A 2 62.68 14.18 52.53
N LYS A 3 63.22 13.90 51.33
CA LYS A 3 62.55 14.23 50.06
C LYS A 3 61.43 13.19 49.82
N ARG A 4 60.28 13.60 49.28
CA ARG A 4 59.34 12.69 48.61
C ARG A 4 59.11 13.19 47.18
N LEU A 5 59.48 12.38 46.21
CA LEU A 5 59.01 12.51 44.83
C LEU A 5 57.51 12.22 44.79
N VAL A 6 56.79 12.92 43.93
CA VAL A 6 55.48 12.49 43.43
C VAL A 6 55.61 12.45 41.90
N PHE A 7 55.24 11.33 41.30
CA PHE A 7 55.34 11.13 39.85
C PHE A 7 54.20 11.89 39.15
N ALA A 8 54.54 12.69 38.15
CA ALA A 8 53.56 13.26 37.24
C ALA A 8 53.13 12.19 36.20
N VAL A 9 51.91 11.67 36.32
CA VAL A 9 51.33 10.76 35.33
C VAL A 9 50.82 11.59 34.16
N VAL A 10 51.47 11.46 32.99
CA VAL A 10 51.05 12.12 31.75
C VAL A 10 50.02 11.24 31.03
N THR A 11 48.74 11.50 31.27
CA THR A 11 47.65 10.81 30.56
C THR A 11 47.54 11.34 29.13
N LEU A 12 47.95 10.56 28.13
CA LEU A 12 47.70 10.88 26.72
C LEU A 12 46.20 10.77 26.43
N LEU A 13 45.59 11.87 25.99
CA LEU A 13 44.20 11.90 25.55
C LEU A 13 44.15 11.68 24.03
N THR A 14 43.87 10.45 23.59
CA THR A 14 43.71 10.12 22.17
C THR A 14 42.34 10.58 21.66
N ALA A 15 42.32 11.70 20.94
CA ALA A 15 41.11 12.20 20.30
C ALA A 15 40.70 11.30 19.12
N VAL A 16 39.64 10.50 19.31
CA VAL A 16 39.02 9.71 18.24
C VAL A 16 38.20 10.65 17.36
N ILE A 17 38.74 10.98 16.18
CA ILE A 17 38.03 11.76 15.17
C ILE A 17 36.97 10.86 14.51
N ALA A 18 35.74 10.92 15.01
CA ALA A 18 34.61 10.25 14.39
C ALA A 18 34.26 10.94 13.06
N THR A 19 34.56 10.29 11.93
CA THR A 19 34.07 10.73 10.63
C THR A 19 32.56 10.53 10.54
N PRO A 20 31.76 11.56 10.20
CA PRO A 20 30.34 11.38 9.97
C PRO A 20 30.14 10.54 8.70
N ALA A 21 29.66 9.31 8.85
CA ALA A 21 29.24 8.50 7.72
C ALA A 21 28.09 9.23 6.99
N ALA A 22 28.27 9.53 5.71
CA ALA A 22 27.27 10.19 4.89
C ALA A 22 26.05 9.27 4.70
N ARG A 23 25.04 9.45 5.55
CA ARG A 23 23.79 8.70 5.48
C ARG A 23 23.00 9.18 4.27
N VAL A 24 22.94 8.35 3.23
CA VAL A 24 22.09 8.60 2.06
C VAL A 24 20.67 8.22 2.44
N ASP A 25 19.94 9.16 3.02
CA ASP A 25 18.54 8.97 3.41
C ASP A 25 17.63 8.99 2.16
N ILE A 26 17.44 7.82 1.53
CA ILE A 26 16.54 7.60 0.38
C ILE A 26 15.08 7.58 0.85
N HIS A 27 14.59 8.68 1.43
CA HIS A 27 13.28 8.72 2.10
C HIS A 27 12.45 10.00 1.92
N ASP A 28 12.86 10.92 1.03
CA ASP A 28 12.18 12.22 0.85
C ASP A 28 11.91 12.55 -0.63
N GLN A 29 11.05 11.76 -1.29
CA GLN A 29 10.52 12.03 -2.65
C GLN A 29 8.98 11.99 -2.76
N PHE A 30 8.25 11.77 -1.66
CA PHE A 30 6.78 11.67 -1.65
C PHE A 30 6.10 12.71 -0.75
N THR A 31 6.81 13.80 -0.49
CA THR A 31 6.56 14.75 0.61
C THR A 31 6.39 16.16 0.05
N SER A 32 5.17 16.70 0.24
CA SER A 32 4.68 18.04 -0.14
C SER A 32 4.22 18.28 -1.59
N SER A 33 3.01 18.83 -1.70
CA SER A 33 2.49 19.75 -2.73
C SER A 33 2.71 19.50 -4.24
N SER A 34 3.11 18.30 -4.65
CA SER A 34 2.99 17.91 -6.07
C SER A 34 1.52 17.97 -6.50
N ARG A 35 1.19 18.96 -7.33
CA ARG A 35 -0.09 19.03 -8.05
C ARG A 35 -0.10 17.89 -9.08
N GLN A 36 -0.46 16.69 -8.63
CA GLN A 36 -0.41 15.45 -9.41
C GLN A 36 -1.21 15.62 -10.70
N ILE A 37 -0.49 15.87 -11.81
CA ILE A 37 -1.05 16.16 -13.11
C ILE A 37 -1.89 14.96 -13.54
N GLU A 38 -3.17 15.19 -13.84
CA GLU A 38 -4.07 14.14 -14.29
C GLU A 38 -3.55 13.51 -15.59
N PRO A 39 -3.50 12.18 -15.72
CA PRO A 39 -3.10 11.53 -16.95
C PRO A 39 -4.05 11.93 -18.09
N SER A 40 -3.47 12.50 -19.15
CA SER A 40 -4.18 12.87 -20.36
C SER A 40 -4.88 11.67 -20.99
N ALA A 41 -5.85 11.90 -21.87
CA ALA A 41 -6.56 10.82 -22.54
C ALA A 41 -5.64 9.86 -23.32
N ALA A 42 -4.46 10.32 -23.76
CA ALA A 42 -3.46 9.52 -24.45
C ALA A 42 -2.53 8.72 -23.52
N ASP A 43 -2.41 9.11 -22.24
CA ASP A 43 -1.51 8.42 -21.30
C ASP A 43 -2.03 7.02 -20.94
N GLN A 44 -1.13 6.03 -20.95
CA GLN A 44 -1.44 4.68 -20.50
C GLN A 44 -1.40 4.63 -18.97
N VAL A 45 -2.55 4.34 -18.36
CA VAL A 45 -2.67 4.16 -16.90
C VAL A 45 -2.81 2.67 -16.60
N GLU A 46 -1.91 2.15 -15.78
CA GLU A 46 -1.91 0.75 -15.33
C GLU A 46 -1.89 0.67 -13.80
N PHE A 47 -2.39 -0.44 -13.27
CA PHE A 47 -2.41 -0.75 -11.85
C PHE A 47 -1.76 -2.12 -11.65
N VAL A 48 -0.75 -2.20 -10.79
CA VAL A 48 0.08 -3.39 -10.55
C VAL A 48 0.32 -3.61 -9.05
N SER A 49 0.64 -4.83 -8.63
CA SER A 49 1.20 -5.11 -7.30
C SER A 49 2.66 -4.65 -7.19
N ASP A 50 3.23 -4.63 -5.98
CA ASP A 50 4.67 -4.35 -5.79
C ASP A 50 5.53 -5.43 -6.48
N GLU A 51 5.11 -6.70 -6.37
CA GLU A 51 5.77 -7.84 -7.00
C GLU A 51 5.67 -7.78 -8.54
N ASP A 52 4.50 -7.51 -9.12
CA ASP A 52 4.37 -7.30 -10.59
C ASP A 52 5.30 -6.18 -11.07
N TYR A 53 5.36 -5.06 -10.34
CA TYR A 53 6.23 -3.93 -10.68
C TYR A 53 7.71 -4.32 -10.62
N GLU A 54 8.14 -5.01 -9.57
CA GLU A 54 9.52 -5.43 -9.39
C GLU A 54 9.94 -6.56 -10.34
N ILE A 55 9.02 -7.44 -10.77
CA ILE A 55 9.23 -8.38 -11.88
C ILE A 55 9.46 -7.60 -13.18
N ARG A 56 8.53 -6.73 -13.58
CA ARG A 56 8.63 -5.93 -14.82
C ARG A 56 9.85 -5.00 -14.86
N ARG A 57 10.33 -4.56 -13.70
CA ARG A 57 11.56 -3.77 -13.54
C ARG A 57 12.83 -4.57 -13.89
N ARG A 58 12.81 -5.89 -13.71
CA ARG A 58 13.85 -6.82 -14.13
C ARG A 58 13.63 -7.19 -15.61
N ASP A 59 12.38 -7.48 -15.97
CA ASP A 59 11.97 -8.02 -17.26
C ASP A 59 11.52 -6.92 -18.25
N VAL A 60 12.41 -5.98 -18.56
CA VAL A 60 12.13 -4.89 -19.53
C VAL A 60 12.19 -5.39 -20.99
N ALA A 61 11.33 -6.36 -21.32
CA ALA A 61 11.10 -6.87 -22.67
C ALA A 61 9.67 -7.45 -22.82
N SER A 62 8.77 -6.66 -23.44
CA SER A 62 7.40 -7.04 -23.89
C SER A 62 6.25 -7.00 -22.86
N SER A 63 5.01 -6.92 -23.37
CA SER A 63 3.71 -6.78 -22.66
C SER A 63 2.56 -7.09 -23.65
N SER A 64 1.23 -7.00 -23.43
CA SER A 64 0.32 -6.51 -22.36
C SER A 64 -1.08 -7.16 -22.63
N SER A 65 -2.24 -6.94 -21.98
CA SER A 65 -2.73 -6.05 -20.89
C SER A 65 -4.00 -6.72 -20.26
N LEU A 66 -4.74 -6.06 -19.34
CA LEU A 66 -6.05 -6.55 -18.85
C LEU A 66 -7.13 -5.45 -18.66
N ALA A 67 -8.40 -5.88 -18.63
CA ALA A 67 -9.59 -5.07 -18.94
C ALA A 67 -10.40 -4.54 -17.73
N THR A 68 -11.41 -3.70 -18.01
CA THR A 68 -12.17 -2.90 -17.02
C THR A 68 -13.60 -3.44 -16.77
N HIS A 69 -14.10 -3.36 -15.53
CA HIS A 69 -15.52 -3.54 -15.18
C HIS A 69 -15.95 -2.56 -14.06
N ARG A 70 -17.24 -2.19 -14.01
CA ARG A 70 -17.80 -1.18 -13.08
C ARG A 70 -19.16 -1.61 -12.49
N PRO A 71 -19.30 -1.75 -11.15
CA PRO A 71 -20.58 -1.93 -10.49
C PRO A 71 -21.10 -0.63 -9.82
N ASN A 72 -22.32 -0.22 -10.14
CA ASN A 72 -23.05 0.85 -9.45
C ASN A 72 -23.34 0.49 -7.97
N ALA A 73 -23.72 1.48 -7.16
CA ALA A 73 -24.11 1.26 -5.76
C ALA A 73 -25.61 1.53 -5.55
N LEU A 74 -26.29 0.62 -4.84
CA LEU A 74 -27.68 0.77 -4.41
C LEU A 74 -27.72 1.05 -2.90
N ALA A 75 -28.61 1.95 -2.48
CA ALA A 75 -28.89 2.14 -1.06
C ALA A 75 -29.67 0.93 -0.51
N GLY A 76 -29.44 0.58 0.76
CA GLY A 76 -30.03 -0.60 1.41
C GLY A 76 -29.22 -1.91 1.29
N THR A 77 -28.11 -1.92 0.55
CA THR A 77 -27.21 -3.08 0.47
C THR A 77 -26.58 -3.40 1.84
N PRO A 78 -26.68 -4.64 2.37
CA PRO A 78 -26.15 -4.99 3.69
C PRO A 78 -24.62 -5.06 3.72
N TRP A 79 -24.02 -4.81 4.89
CA TRP A 79 -22.55 -4.68 5.06
C TRP A 79 -21.76 -5.87 4.49
N TRP A 80 -22.31 -7.07 4.57
CA TRP A 80 -21.63 -8.31 4.17
C TRP A 80 -21.72 -8.59 2.66
N HIS A 81 -22.57 -7.89 1.90
CA HIS A 81 -22.69 -8.09 0.45
C HIS A 81 -21.34 -7.88 -0.24
N ILE A 82 -20.92 -8.84 -1.05
CA ILE A 82 -19.63 -8.80 -1.78
C ILE A 82 -19.84 -8.05 -3.10
N ARG A 83 -19.17 -6.90 -3.27
CA ARG A 83 -19.28 -6.10 -4.51
C ARG A 83 -18.40 -6.63 -5.64
N HIS A 84 -17.22 -7.14 -5.26
CA HIS A 84 -16.24 -7.81 -6.11
C HIS A 84 -15.30 -8.62 -5.20
N ALA A 85 -14.54 -9.56 -5.76
CA ALA A 85 -13.59 -10.37 -5.01
C ALA A 85 -12.47 -10.85 -5.94
N THR A 86 -11.24 -10.83 -5.42
CA THR A 86 -10.06 -11.39 -6.08
C THR A 86 -9.38 -12.42 -5.16
N ARG A 87 -8.26 -13.00 -5.59
CA ARG A 87 -7.43 -13.90 -4.78
C ARG A 87 -5.98 -13.43 -4.79
N ASP A 88 -5.31 -13.54 -3.63
CA ASP A 88 -3.85 -13.35 -3.57
C ASP A 88 -3.11 -14.54 -4.22
N TRP A 89 -1.80 -14.40 -4.42
CA TRP A 89 -0.97 -15.49 -4.95
C TRP A 89 -0.83 -16.68 -3.98
N ASN A 90 -1.27 -16.55 -2.72
CA ASN A 90 -1.48 -17.69 -1.81
C ASN A 90 -2.87 -18.35 -1.98
N ASN A 91 -3.62 -18.01 -3.03
CA ASN A 91 -4.96 -18.52 -3.35
C ASN A 91 -6.02 -18.22 -2.27
N ARG A 92 -5.83 -17.17 -1.46
CA ARG A 92 -6.76 -16.76 -0.40
C ARG A 92 -7.85 -15.86 -0.97
N ASP A 93 -9.08 -16.06 -0.52
CA ASP A 93 -10.24 -15.27 -0.96
C ASP A 93 -10.23 -13.86 -0.33
N ILE A 94 -10.22 -12.80 -1.17
CA ILE A 94 -10.24 -11.41 -0.73
C ILE A 94 -11.47 -10.70 -1.31
N PRO A 95 -12.65 -10.83 -0.65
CA PRO A 95 -13.84 -10.10 -1.05
C PRO A 95 -13.80 -8.63 -0.62
N THR A 96 -14.07 -7.73 -1.56
CA THR A 96 -14.41 -6.34 -1.21
C THR A 96 -15.91 -6.27 -0.90
N ARG A 97 -16.22 -6.40 0.39
CA ARG A 97 -17.59 -6.26 0.91
C ARG A 97 -18.04 -4.79 0.88
N GLN A 98 -19.34 -4.58 0.80
CA GLN A 98 -20.01 -3.28 0.90
C GLN A 98 -19.53 -2.50 2.14
N GLY A 99 -19.39 -3.21 3.26
CA GLY A 99 -18.75 -2.74 4.48
C GLY A 99 -19.51 -1.63 5.19
N ASN A 100 -18.77 -0.75 5.86
CA ASN A 100 -19.26 0.45 6.53
C ASN A 100 -18.15 1.52 6.59
N SER A 101 -18.29 2.55 7.42
CA SER A 101 -17.24 3.57 7.63
C SER A 101 -15.91 3.03 8.18
N ASN A 102 -15.91 1.83 8.78
CA ASN A 102 -14.74 1.22 9.43
C ASN A 102 -14.01 0.18 8.56
N PHE A 103 -14.67 -0.42 7.55
CA PHE A 103 -14.07 -1.40 6.63
C PHE A 103 -14.82 -1.53 5.30
N GLY A 104 -14.22 -2.19 4.30
CA GLY A 104 -14.84 -2.45 3.01
C GLY A 104 -15.04 -1.20 2.13
N TYR A 105 -15.84 -1.37 1.08
CA TYR A 105 -16.04 -0.37 0.01
C TYR A 105 -16.47 1.00 0.52
N GLN A 106 -17.37 1.08 1.50
CA GLN A 106 -17.78 2.38 2.06
C GLN A 106 -16.62 3.17 2.69
N LYS A 107 -15.60 2.49 3.23
CA LYS A 107 -14.39 3.16 3.72
C LYS A 107 -13.40 3.48 2.61
N THR A 108 -13.11 2.55 1.68
CA THR A 108 -12.15 2.81 0.59
C THR A 108 -12.64 3.97 -0.29
N CYS A 109 -13.92 3.92 -0.69
CA CYS A 109 -14.52 4.93 -1.55
C CYS A 109 -14.85 6.20 -0.76
N GLY A 110 -15.54 6.09 0.38
CA GLY A 110 -15.99 7.23 1.18
C GLY A 110 -14.83 8.03 1.78
N LYS A 111 -13.93 7.38 2.52
CA LYS A 111 -12.79 8.07 3.17
C LYS A 111 -11.67 8.38 2.18
N HIS A 112 -11.22 7.38 1.43
CA HIS A 112 -9.97 7.44 0.66
C HIS A 112 -10.14 7.72 -0.84
N ASN A 113 -11.37 7.92 -1.32
CA ASN A 113 -11.66 8.12 -2.75
C ASN A 113 -11.18 6.97 -3.66
N MET A 114 -11.10 5.75 -3.14
CA MET A 114 -10.73 4.55 -3.89
C MET A 114 -11.97 3.65 -4.06
N CYS A 115 -12.66 3.85 -5.17
CA CYS A 115 -13.95 3.25 -5.52
C CYS A 115 -13.84 2.24 -6.68
N SER A 116 -12.83 2.34 -7.55
CA SER A 116 -12.63 1.38 -8.65
C SER A 116 -12.14 0.03 -8.12
N PRO A 117 -12.76 -1.11 -8.50
CA PRO A 117 -12.25 -2.45 -8.18
C PRO A 117 -10.78 -2.60 -8.59
N ARG A 118 -10.41 -2.13 -9.78
CA ARG A 118 -9.04 -2.16 -10.32
C ARG A 118 -8.01 -1.49 -9.41
N ALA A 119 -8.39 -0.38 -8.76
CA ALA A 119 -7.51 0.34 -7.83
C ALA A 119 -7.41 -0.35 -6.46
N ILE A 120 -8.51 -0.97 -5.99
CA ILE A 120 -8.58 -1.70 -4.72
C ILE A 120 -7.81 -3.04 -4.82
N GLU A 121 -7.95 -3.74 -5.94
CA GLU A 121 -7.51 -5.12 -6.14
C GLU A 121 -6.10 -5.27 -6.69
N ALA A 122 -5.53 -4.28 -7.38
CA ALA A 122 -4.19 -4.40 -7.95
C ALA A 122 -3.08 -4.76 -6.94
N PRO A 123 -3.04 -4.22 -5.71
CA PRO A 123 -2.10 -4.71 -4.69
C PRO A 123 -2.29 -6.19 -4.33
N TYR A 124 -3.52 -6.72 -4.40
CA TYR A 124 -3.80 -8.14 -4.11
C TYR A 124 -3.30 -9.08 -5.22
N HIS A 125 -2.87 -8.58 -6.38
CA HIS A 125 -2.29 -9.40 -7.45
C HIS A 125 -0.81 -9.73 -7.18
N GLY A 126 -0.53 -10.27 -5.99
CA GLY A 126 0.80 -10.59 -5.50
C GLY A 126 0.74 -11.42 -4.22
N TYR A 127 1.88 -11.58 -3.54
CA TYR A 127 1.93 -12.00 -2.14
C TYR A 127 1.74 -10.78 -1.21
N PRO A 128 1.28 -10.97 0.05
CA PRO A 128 1.22 -9.88 1.02
C PRO A 128 2.60 -9.54 1.58
N ASP A 129 2.97 -8.26 1.49
CA ASP A 129 4.21 -7.68 2.01
C ASP A 129 4.32 -7.72 3.55
N GLU A 130 3.19 -7.65 4.26
CA GLU A 130 3.14 -7.76 5.72
C GLU A 130 1.99 -8.71 6.13
N THR A 131 2.24 -9.65 7.04
CA THR A 131 1.22 -10.55 7.60
C THR A 131 1.24 -10.52 9.13
N GLN A 132 0.07 -10.30 9.75
CA GLN A 132 -0.11 -10.30 11.20
C GLN A 132 -1.38 -11.09 11.57
N GLY A 133 -1.23 -12.39 11.84
CA GLY A 133 -2.37 -13.29 12.02
C GLY A 133 -3.18 -13.40 10.72
N THR A 134 -4.47 -13.08 10.76
CA THR A 134 -5.34 -13.05 9.57
C THR A 134 -5.27 -11.71 8.82
N ARG A 135 -4.67 -10.67 9.42
CA ARG A 135 -4.50 -9.37 8.78
C ARG A 135 -3.33 -9.44 7.79
N ASN A 136 -3.60 -9.10 6.54
CA ASN A 136 -2.62 -9.11 5.45
C ASN A 136 -2.56 -7.72 4.82
N VAL A 137 -1.36 -7.24 4.50
CA VAL A 137 -1.08 -5.97 3.85
C VAL A 137 -0.47 -6.23 2.49
N TYR A 138 -0.85 -5.40 1.52
CA TYR A 138 -0.44 -5.50 0.14
C TYR A 138 -0.08 -4.12 -0.40
N TYR A 139 1.04 -4.01 -1.09
CA TYR A 139 1.46 -2.82 -1.81
C TYR A 139 1.30 -2.96 -3.33
N GLY A 140 1.24 -1.83 -4.01
CA GLY A 140 1.16 -1.77 -5.47
C GLY A 140 1.39 -0.36 -5.98
N TYR A 141 1.30 -0.19 -7.30
CA TYR A 141 1.50 1.12 -7.94
C TYR A 141 0.43 1.41 -8.99
N VAL A 142 0.10 2.68 -9.11
CA VAL A 142 -0.48 3.23 -10.34
C VAL A 142 0.68 3.70 -11.21
N LEU A 143 0.84 3.08 -12.37
CA LEU A 143 1.81 3.45 -13.39
C LEU A 143 1.15 4.40 -14.39
N VAL A 144 1.89 5.41 -14.85
CA VAL A 144 1.50 6.26 -15.98
C VAL A 144 2.64 6.23 -17.00
N ASN A 145 2.36 5.74 -18.21
CA ASN A 145 3.34 5.43 -19.25
C ASN A 145 4.50 4.56 -18.71
N GLY A 146 4.15 3.49 -17.99
CA GLY A 146 5.09 2.55 -17.37
C GLY A 146 5.85 3.07 -16.15
N ARG A 147 5.69 4.34 -15.75
CA ARG A 147 6.41 4.94 -14.60
C ARG A 147 5.51 5.03 -13.37
N PRO A 148 5.97 4.65 -12.16
CA PRO A 148 5.17 4.76 -10.95
C PRO A 148 4.84 6.23 -10.64
N ARG A 149 3.57 6.50 -10.33
CA ARG A 149 3.08 7.84 -9.94
C ARG A 149 2.51 7.87 -8.53
N ILE A 150 1.81 6.81 -8.14
CA ILE A 150 1.15 6.67 -6.84
C ILE A 150 1.48 5.28 -6.30
N LYS A 151 1.97 5.18 -5.05
CA LYS A 151 2.02 3.91 -4.33
C LYS A 151 0.68 3.66 -3.64
N LEU A 152 0.19 2.44 -3.74
CA LEU A 152 -1.07 1.95 -3.18
C LEU A 152 -0.78 1.10 -1.94
N LYS A 153 -1.64 1.15 -0.92
CA LYS A 153 -1.68 0.14 0.16
C LYS A 153 -3.11 -0.37 0.31
N SER A 154 -3.29 -1.67 0.09
CA SER A 154 -4.52 -2.39 0.43
C SER A 154 -4.29 -3.29 1.65
N VAL A 155 -5.31 -3.44 2.49
CA VAL A 155 -5.26 -4.26 3.71
C VAL A 155 -6.49 -5.15 3.72
N ALA A 156 -6.29 -6.44 3.97
CA ALA A 156 -7.36 -7.43 4.06
C ALA A 156 -7.31 -8.19 5.39
N ASP A 157 -8.43 -8.79 5.77
CA ASP A 157 -8.52 -9.75 6.87
C ASP A 157 -9.08 -11.08 6.35
N THR A 158 -8.31 -12.15 6.51
CA THR A 158 -8.67 -13.50 6.05
C THR A 158 -9.54 -14.27 7.04
N SER A 159 -9.84 -13.70 8.21
CA SER A 159 -10.83 -14.25 9.14
C SER A 159 -12.27 -14.02 8.65
N GLN A 160 -13.22 -14.76 9.21
CA GLN A 160 -14.66 -14.51 9.04
C GLN A 160 -15.22 -13.47 10.04
N ARG A 161 -14.41 -12.97 10.98
CA ARG A 161 -14.90 -12.32 12.21
C ARG A 161 -14.70 -10.81 12.21
N THR A 162 -15.77 -10.07 12.47
CA THR A 162 -15.77 -8.61 12.65
C THR A 162 -16.23 -8.23 14.06
N ALA A 163 -16.17 -6.93 14.38
CA ALA A 163 -16.87 -6.36 15.53
C ALA A 163 -18.41 -6.47 15.44
N LEU A 164 -18.97 -6.76 14.25
CA LEU A 164 -20.41 -7.01 14.02
C LEU A 164 -20.77 -8.51 14.12
N GLY A 165 -19.82 -9.36 14.54
CA GLY A 165 -19.95 -10.82 14.49
C GLY A 165 -19.36 -11.42 13.21
N ASN A 166 -19.76 -12.65 12.89
CA ASN A 166 -19.22 -13.39 11.75
C ASN A 166 -19.92 -13.01 10.43
N THR A 167 -19.19 -13.13 9.32
CA THR A 167 -19.70 -13.05 7.95
C THR A 167 -20.74 -14.16 7.66
N PRO A 168 -22.00 -13.84 7.29
CA PRO A 168 -23.06 -14.85 7.13
C PRO A 168 -22.84 -15.91 6.04
N ASP A 169 -21.93 -15.66 5.10
CA ASP A 169 -21.62 -16.52 3.95
C ASP A 169 -20.39 -17.42 4.15
N GLY A 170 -19.76 -17.39 5.34
CA GLY A 170 -18.55 -18.17 5.64
C GLY A 170 -17.29 -17.76 4.85
N ARG A 171 -17.34 -16.70 4.05
CA ARG A 171 -16.16 -16.16 3.34
C ARG A 171 -15.43 -15.13 4.21
N PRO A 172 -14.15 -14.82 3.99
CA PRO A 172 -13.43 -13.83 4.78
C PRO A 172 -14.09 -12.45 4.84
N VAL A 173 -13.74 -11.64 5.83
CA VAL A 173 -14.10 -10.21 5.87
C VAL A 173 -13.53 -9.49 4.64
N GLY A 174 -12.31 -9.87 4.22
CA GLY A 174 -11.64 -9.36 3.03
C GLY A 174 -11.17 -7.93 3.23
N THR A 175 -11.41 -7.05 2.25
CA THR A 175 -10.87 -5.68 2.20
C THR A 175 -11.24 -4.85 3.43
N LEU A 176 -10.26 -4.53 4.28
CA LEU A 176 -10.40 -3.63 5.43
C LEU A 176 -10.20 -2.16 5.07
N THR A 177 -9.31 -1.88 4.12
CA THR A 177 -9.08 -0.55 3.55
C THR A 177 -8.20 -0.65 2.30
N ALA A 178 -8.29 0.32 1.41
CA ALA A 178 -7.40 0.50 0.27
C ALA A 178 -7.28 2.02 0.02
N TYR A 179 -6.06 2.52 -0.19
CA TYR A 179 -5.78 3.95 -0.31
C TYR A 179 -4.46 4.27 -1.02
N CYS A 180 -4.34 5.51 -1.49
CA CYS A 180 -3.13 6.08 -2.07
C CYS A 180 -2.19 6.57 -0.94
N MET A 181 -0.97 6.04 -0.89
CA MET A 181 0.01 6.41 0.14
C MET A 181 0.49 7.85 -0.02
N GLY A 182 0.78 8.51 1.11
CA GLY A 182 1.12 9.95 1.14
C GLY A 182 -0.07 10.90 0.93
N MET A 183 -1.30 10.39 0.80
CA MET A 183 -2.50 11.18 0.54
C MET A 183 -3.66 10.77 1.46
N GLU A 184 -4.53 11.72 1.80
CA GLU A 184 -5.79 11.39 2.52
C GLU A 184 -6.82 10.76 1.58
N ARG A 185 -6.98 11.37 0.39
CA ARG A 185 -7.84 10.95 -0.71
C ARG A 185 -7.01 10.71 -1.97
N CYS A 186 -7.32 9.66 -2.71
CA CYS A 186 -6.84 9.46 -4.07
C CYS A 186 -7.39 10.52 -5.05
N PRO A 187 -6.62 10.93 -6.09
CA PRO A 187 -7.16 11.72 -7.20
C PRO A 187 -8.33 11.02 -7.90
N ASP A 188 -9.29 11.77 -8.45
CA ASP A 188 -10.49 11.19 -9.07
C ASP A 188 -10.18 10.31 -10.29
N TRP A 189 -9.12 10.61 -11.04
CA TRP A 189 -8.65 9.80 -12.17
C TRP A 189 -8.22 8.37 -11.81
N VAL A 190 -7.95 8.08 -10.52
CA VAL A 190 -7.74 6.70 -10.02
C VAL A 190 -9.01 5.84 -10.18
N ASN A 191 -10.18 6.46 -10.37
CA ASN A 191 -11.48 5.80 -10.51
C ASN A 191 -12.07 5.84 -11.94
N SER A 192 -11.36 6.41 -12.92
CA SER A 192 -11.92 6.72 -14.25
C SER A 192 -11.63 5.69 -15.36
N ARG A 193 -10.81 4.66 -15.11
CA ARG A 193 -10.35 3.66 -16.10
C ARG A 193 -10.30 2.22 -15.54
#